data_AF-A0A9W8XX61-F1
#
_entry.id   AF-A0A9W8XX61-F1
#
_cell.length_a   1.000
_cell.length_b   1.000
_cell.length_c   1.000
_cell.angle_alpha   90.00
_cell.angle_beta   90.00
_cell.angle_gamma   90.00
#
_symmetry.space_group_name_H-M   'P 1'
#
loop_
_entity.id
_entity.type
_entity.pdbx_description
1 polymer ?
#
loop_
_entity_poly.entity_id
_entity_poly.type
_entity_poly.pdbx_seq_one_letter_code
_entity_poly.pdbx_strand_id
1 'polypeptide(L)'
;MVNNGDRDRGQGAQHRSYVASLSPEGQVNKVIADMNNLQGGYDFRNWSASARKELSAFITITIEIDCGDKRVKVAVPKLPLLVASPNLREFMMESPAAKSLHIIHADVSLEAVRIIANWLRRVCDSPEFPTMVVPTHLGEALRLRLTGWKLGMDRYVDHIEERYVKGIADRVPTLNEIRLVIDNTRAKYTNDKVVVALANRLSYLCLYEKVPPGKVRAIERLLAEEKFDRLRAAVQEDQVAAMAERDKGAEELVTWVAHIKNRDKYLS
;
A
#
# COMPACT_ATOMS: atom_id res chain seq x y z
N MET A 1 -8.44 -50.41 -43.35
CA MET A 1 -8.68 -50.59 -41.90
C MET A 1 -7.59 -49.83 -41.16
N VAL A 2 -7.90 -48.62 -40.71
CA VAL A 2 -6.95 -47.74 -39.99
C VAL A 2 -7.30 -47.85 -38.50
N ASN A 3 -6.31 -48.28 -37.73
CA ASN A 3 -6.43 -48.54 -36.30
C ASN A 3 -6.38 -47.20 -35.55
N ASN A 4 -7.53 -46.73 -35.06
CA ASN A 4 -7.60 -45.58 -34.16
C ASN A 4 -7.17 -46.02 -32.77
N GLY A 5 -5.90 -45.82 -32.45
CA GLY A 5 -5.38 -45.92 -31.09
C GLY A 5 -5.90 -44.76 -30.25
N ASP A 6 -6.81 -45.09 -29.34
CA ASP A 6 -7.29 -44.24 -28.26
C ASP A 6 -6.11 -43.55 -27.55
N ARG A 7 -6.07 -42.22 -27.66
CA ARG A 7 -5.21 -41.40 -26.82
C ARG A 7 -5.88 -41.25 -25.48
N ASP A 8 -5.42 -42.09 -24.57
CA ASP A 8 -5.56 -41.99 -23.13
C ASP A 8 -5.23 -40.56 -22.68
N ARG A 9 -6.28 -39.74 -22.52
CA ARG A 9 -6.19 -38.42 -21.89
C ARG A 9 -6.01 -38.67 -20.40
N GLY A 10 -4.75 -38.84 -20.01
CA GLY A 10 -4.33 -38.81 -18.62
C GLY A 10 -4.96 -37.61 -17.92
N GLN A 11 -5.97 -37.88 -17.11
CA GLN A 11 -6.50 -36.96 -16.13
C GLN A 11 -5.35 -36.64 -15.19
N GLY A 12 -4.75 -35.46 -15.34
CA GLY A 12 -3.84 -34.93 -14.34
C GLY A 12 -4.60 -34.83 -13.04
N ALA A 13 -4.38 -35.79 -12.13
CA ALA A 13 -4.90 -35.72 -10.77
C ALA A 13 -4.43 -34.40 -10.19
N GLN A 14 -5.35 -33.45 -10.05
CA GLN A 14 -5.08 -32.19 -9.38
C GLN A 14 -4.63 -32.56 -7.98
N HIS A 15 -3.34 -32.37 -7.71
CA HIS A 15 -2.74 -32.55 -6.39
C HIS A 15 -3.41 -31.51 -5.47
N ARG A 16 -4.54 -31.88 -4.86
CA ARG A 16 -5.26 -31.01 -3.93
C ARG A 16 -4.32 -30.78 -2.76
N SER A 17 -4.00 -29.51 -2.50
CA SER A 17 -3.23 -29.10 -1.34
C SER A 17 -3.85 -29.70 -0.07
N TYR A 18 -3.03 -30.21 0.85
CA TYR A 18 -3.49 -30.76 2.13
C TYR A 18 -4.45 -29.79 2.84
N VAL A 19 -4.15 -28.49 2.79
CA VAL A 19 -5.00 -27.44 3.36
C VAL A 19 -6.40 -27.45 2.76
N ALA A 20 -6.50 -27.58 1.44
CA ALA A 20 -7.78 -27.57 0.75
C ALA A 20 -8.69 -28.76 1.11
N SER A 21 -8.13 -29.83 1.71
CA SER A 21 -8.89 -30.98 2.19
C SER A 21 -9.48 -30.81 3.60
N LEU A 22 -9.02 -29.81 4.35
CA LEU A 22 -9.47 -29.55 5.72
C LEU A 22 -10.81 -28.83 5.76
N SER A 23 -11.52 -28.93 6.90
CA SER A 23 -12.67 -28.07 7.21
C SER A 23 -12.26 -26.59 7.25
N PRO A 24 -13.19 -25.63 7.11
CA PRO A 24 -12.84 -24.20 7.23
C PRO A 24 -12.07 -23.85 8.52
N GLU A 25 -12.44 -24.49 9.63
CA GLU A 25 -11.74 -24.38 10.91
C GLU A 25 -10.34 -25.00 10.84
N GLY A 26 -10.21 -26.22 10.31
CA GLY A 26 -8.91 -26.86 10.12
C GLY A 26 -7.98 -26.04 9.22
N GLN A 27 -8.51 -25.38 8.20
CA GLN A 27 -7.75 -24.49 7.32
C GLN A 27 -7.23 -23.26 8.07
N VAL A 28 -8.09 -22.58 8.82
CA VAL A 28 -7.70 -21.40 9.62
C VAL A 28 -6.66 -21.79 10.69
N ASN A 29 -6.92 -22.85 11.46
CA ASN A 29 -6.03 -23.30 12.53
C ASN A 29 -4.65 -23.70 11.99
N LYS A 30 -4.63 -24.40 10.85
CA LYS A 30 -3.36 -24.77 10.20
C LYS A 30 -2.59 -23.54 9.74
N VAL A 31 -3.24 -22.55 9.12
CA VAL A 31 -2.56 -21.31 8.71
C VAL A 31 -2.04 -20.53 9.92
N ILE A 32 -2.77 -20.48 11.03
CA ILE A 32 -2.28 -19.87 12.27
C ILE A 32 -1.04 -20.61 12.81
N ALA A 33 -1.05 -21.95 12.78
CA ALA A 33 0.12 -22.73 13.15
C ALA A 33 1.32 -22.46 12.22
N ASP A 34 1.08 -22.40 10.90
CA ASP A 34 2.10 -22.04 9.91
C ASP A 34 2.68 -20.65 10.18
N MET A 35 1.85 -19.66 10.54
CA MET A 35 2.29 -18.31 10.92
C MET A 35 3.16 -18.27 12.17
N ASN A 36 3.06 -19.26 13.06
CA ASN A 36 3.91 -19.33 14.25
C ASN A 36 5.21 -20.13 14.00
N ASN A 37 5.22 -21.01 13.00
CA ASN A 37 6.30 -21.98 12.78
C ASN A 37 7.17 -21.64 11.55
N LEU A 38 6.64 -20.95 10.55
CA LEU A 38 7.38 -20.60 9.33
C LEU A 38 8.27 -19.38 9.54
N GLN A 39 9.39 -19.36 8.81
CA GLN A 39 10.30 -18.21 8.78
C GLN A 39 9.56 -16.96 8.28
N GLY A 40 9.66 -15.87 9.06
CA GLY A 40 8.98 -14.61 8.79
C GLY A 40 7.57 -14.50 9.38
N GLY A 41 7.06 -15.58 9.97
CA GLY A 41 5.84 -15.60 10.78
C GLY A 41 4.63 -14.95 10.13
N TYR A 42 4.23 -13.78 10.65
CA TYR A 42 3.10 -12.98 10.17
C TYR A 42 3.32 -12.30 8.81
N ASP A 43 4.53 -12.36 8.27
CA ASP A 43 4.89 -11.74 7.00
C ASP A 43 5.09 -12.80 5.91
N PHE A 44 4.01 -13.10 5.19
CA PHE A 44 4.00 -14.06 4.09
C PHE A 44 4.83 -13.65 2.86
N ARG A 45 5.48 -12.46 2.88
CA ARG A 45 6.57 -12.12 1.94
C ARG A 45 7.78 -13.05 2.09
N ASN A 46 8.02 -13.49 3.32
CA ASN A 46 9.17 -14.33 3.66
C ASN A 46 8.86 -15.83 3.53
N TRP A 47 7.60 -16.19 3.24
CA TRP A 47 7.20 -17.58 3.06
C TRP A 47 7.68 -18.09 1.71
N SER A 48 7.99 -19.39 1.64
CA SER A 48 8.30 -20.04 0.36
C SER A 48 7.11 -20.03 -0.60
N ALA A 49 7.37 -20.17 -1.90
CA ALA A 49 6.30 -20.27 -2.90
C ALA A 49 5.33 -21.43 -2.62
N SER A 50 5.81 -22.56 -2.12
CA SER A 50 4.98 -23.70 -1.73
C SER A 50 4.05 -23.35 -0.56
N ALA A 51 4.57 -22.73 0.49
CA ALA A 51 3.77 -22.31 1.65
C ALA A 51 2.70 -21.26 1.26
N ARG A 52 3.03 -20.30 0.39
CA ARG A 52 2.03 -19.34 -0.12
C ARG A 52 0.96 -20.02 -0.98
N LYS A 53 1.34 -21.02 -1.78
CA LYS A 53 0.38 -21.81 -2.57
C LYS A 53 -0.61 -22.57 -1.69
N GLU A 54 -0.24 -22.95 -0.48
CA GLU A 54 -1.17 -23.58 0.46
C GLU A 54 -2.30 -22.64 0.92
N LEU A 55 -2.08 -21.33 0.87
CA LEU A 55 -3.10 -20.31 1.12
C LEU A 55 -4.11 -20.17 -0.03
N SER A 56 -3.86 -20.80 -1.19
CA SER A 56 -4.76 -20.75 -2.35
C SER A 56 -6.00 -21.64 -2.18
N ALA A 57 -6.29 -22.16 -0.98
CA ALA A 57 -7.49 -22.94 -0.73
C ALA A 57 -8.73 -22.16 -1.21
N PHE A 58 -9.70 -22.88 -1.79
CA PHE A 58 -10.87 -22.29 -2.45
C PHE A 58 -11.87 -21.58 -1.50
N ILE A 59 -11.47 -21.30 -0.26
CA ILE A 59 -12.30 -20.57 0.68
C ILE A 59 -12.16 -19.05 0.47
N THR A 60 -13.29 -18.42 0.25
CA THR A 60 -13.40 -16.97 0.12
C THR A 60 -14.23 -16.40 1.26
N ILE A 61 -13.90 -15.19 1.66
CA ILE A 61 -14.78 -14.35 2.47
C ILE A 61 -15.31 -13.21 1.59
N THR A 62 -16.61 -12.96 1.69
CA THR A 62 -17.27 -11.88 0.97
C THR A 62 -17.16 -10.61 1.79
N ILE A 63 -16.44 -9.61 1.28
CA ILE A 63 -16.46 -8.27 1.85
C ILE A 63 -17.64 -7.53 1.24
N GLU A 64 -18.57 -7.08 2.08
CA GLU A 64 -19.69 -6.25 1.67
C GLU A 64 -19.35 -4.78 1.92
N ILE A 65 -19.48 -3.95 0.87
CA ILE A 65 -19.10 -2.54 0.85
C ILE A 65 -20.33 -1.71 0.46
N ASP A 66 -20.64 -0.70 1.26
CA ASP A 66 -21.69 0.26 0.95
C ASP A 66 -21.19 1.26 -0.11
N CYS A 67 -21.89 1.34 -1.24
CA CYS A 67 -21.61 2.22 -2.37
C CYS A 67 -22.82 3.14 -2.60
N GLY A 68 -23.12 4.01 -1.64
CA GLY A 68 -24.36 4.80 -1.62
C GLY A 68 -25.56 3.89 -1.37
N ASP A 69 -26.53 3.89 -2.27
CA ASP A 69 -27.79 3.12 -2.11
C ASP A 69 -27.65 1.62 -2.37
N LYS A 70 -26.43 1.14 -2.71
CA LYS A 70 -26.19 -0.26 -3.07
C LYS A 70 -25.09 -0.86 -2.23
N ARG A 71 -25.31 -2.11 -1.81
CA ARG A 71 -24.29 -2.99 -1.24
C ARG A 71 -23.63 -3.81 -2.35
N VAL A 72 -22.33 -3.64 -2.51
CA VAL A 72 -21.53 -4.41 -3.46
C VAL A 72 -20.74 -5.47 -2.71
N LYS A 73 -20.73 -6.68 -3.25
CA LYS A 73 -20.05 -7.84 -2.66
C LYS A 73 -18.78 -8.15 -3.43
N VAL A 74 -17.66 -8.28 -2.72
CA VAL A 74 -16.37 -8.68 -3.30
C VAL A 74 -15.87 -9.94 -2.63
N ALA A 75 -15.64 -10.99 -3.41
CA ALA A 75 -15.04 -12.22 -2.91
C ALA A 75 -13.51 -12.06 -2.78
N VAL A 76 -13.01 -12.28 -1.57
CA VAL A 76 -11.58 -12.16 -1.22
C VAL A 76 -11.09 -13.52 -0.73
N PRO A 77 -9.88 -13.99 -1.13
CA PRO A 77 -9.35 -15.24 -0.62
C PRO A 77 -9.11 -15.14 0.89
N LYS A 78 -9.75 -16.02 1.66
CA LYS A 78 -9.85 -15.88 3.12
C LYS A 78 -8.50 -16.08 3.81
N LEU A 79 -7.77 -17.13 3.45
CA LEU A 79 -6.51 -17.48 4.10
C LEU A 79 -5.39 -16.45 3.92
N PRO A 80 -5.07 -15.94 2.71
CA PRO A 80 -4.04 -14.91 2.61
C PRO A 80 -4.49 -13.58 3.21
N LEU A 81 -5.81 -13.28 3.23
CA LEU A 81 -6.32 -12.12 3.97
C LEU A 81 -6.11 -12.27 5.48
N LEU A 82 -6.35 -13.45 6.05
CA LEU A 82 -6.09 -13.76 7.46
C LEU A 82 -4.62 -13.51 7.86
N VAL A 83 -3.68 -13.88 6.99
CA VAL A 83 -2.26 -13.63 7.24
C VAL A 83 -1.98 -12.12 7.16
N ALA A 84 -2.43 -11.48 6.08
CA ALA A 84 -2.12 -10.09 5.76
C ALA A 84 -2.80 -9.04 6.67
N SER A 85 -3.88 -9.42 7.36
CA SER A 85 -4.71 -8.53 8.17
C SER A 85 -4.80 -9.01 9.61
N PRO A 86 -3.99 -8.46 10.55
CA PRO A 86 -4.16 -8.73 11.97
C PRO A 86 -5.55 -8.34 12.49
N ASN A 87 -6.13 -7.22 12.01
CA ASN A 87 -7.45 -6.75 12.45
C ASN A 87 -8.57 -7.74 12.10
N LEU A 88 -8.50 -8.39 10.94
CA LEU A 88 -9.53 -9.36 10.52
C LEU A 88 -9.19 -10.79 10.97
N ARG A 89 -7.94 -11.04 11.39
CA ARG A 89 -7.49 -12.34 11.84
C ARG A 89 -8.28 -12.83 13.04
N GLU A 90 -8.44 -12.00 14.07
CA GLU A 90 -9.20 -12.34 15.28
C GLU A 90 -10.62 -12.78 14.93
N PHE A 91 -11.33 -11.99 14.12
CA PHE A 91 -12.65 -12.35 13.61
C PHE A 91 -12.66 -13.70 12.87
N MET A 92 -11.66 -13.97 12.02
CA MET A 92 -11.60 -15.25 11.29
C MET A 92 -11.20 -16.44 12.16
N MET A 93 -10.51 -16.21 13.28
CA MET A 93 -10.20 -17.22 14.29
C MET A 93 -11.43 -17.55 15.13
N GLU A 94 -12.19 -16.54 15.55
CA GLU A 94 -13.45 -16.71 16.30
C GLU A 94 -14.56 -17.31 15.43
N SER A 95 -14.58 -16.98 14.13
CA SER A 95 -15.57 -17.45 13.17
C SER A 95 -14.94 -18.04 11.89
N PRO A 96 -14.28 -19.21 11.97
CA PRO A 96 -13.61 -19.82 10.81
C PRO A 96 -14.55 -20.22 9.68
N ALA A 97 -15.82 -20.49 10.00
CA ALA A 97 -16.85 -20.80 9.00
C ALA A 97 -17.50 -19.56 8.36
N ALA A 98 -17.20 -18.35 8.83
CA ALA A 98 -17.78 -17.12 8.28
C ALA A 98 -17.47 -16.98 6.78
N LYS A 99 -18.53 -16.75 6.00
CA LYS A 99 -18.48 -16.56 4.54
C LYS A 99 -18.57 -15.10 4.12
N SER A 100 -18.93 -14.22 5.05
CA SER A 100 -19.09 -12.79 4.81
C SER A 100 -18.54 -11.98 5.97
N LEU A 101 -17.98 -10.82 5.62
CA LEU A 101 -17.55 -9.77 6.51
C LEU A 101 -18.22 -8.49 6.04
N HIS A 102 -19.03 -7.90 6.91
CA HIS A 102 -19.72 -6.67 6.60
C HIS A 102 -18.88 -5.48 7.06
N ILE A 103 -18.36 -4.68 6.11
CA ILE A 103 -17.53 -3.52 6.42
C ILE A 103 -18.31 -2.26 6.09
N ILE A 104 -19.00 -1.72 7.10
CA ILE A 104 -19.68 -0.43 7.01
C ILE A 104 -18.63 0.65 7.29
N HIS A 105 -17.87 1.05 6.27
CA HIS A 105 -17.02 2.22 6.41
C HIS A 105 -16.92 3.00 5.11
N ALA A 106 -17.26 4.29 5.16
CA ALA A 106 -17.18 5.22 4.03
C ALA A 106 -15.76 5.40 3.45
N ASP A 107 -14.74 4.90 4.15
CA ASP A 107 -13.33 5.03 3.80
C ASP A 107 -12.81 3.82 3.01
N VAL A 108 -13.65 2.79 2.84
CA VAL A 108 -13.32 1.56 2.13
C VAL A 108 -13.82 1.67 0.69
N SER A 109 -12.87 1.73 -0.24
CA SER A 109 -13.18 1.84 -1.66
C SER A 109 -13.38 0.47 -2.30
N LEU A 110 -14.47 0.29 -3.04
CA LEU A 110 -14.75 -0.92 -3.82
C LEU A 110 -13.57 -1.32 -4.72
N GLU A 111 -13.01 -0.35 -5.46
CA GLU A 111 -11.92 -0.63 -6.38
C GLU A 111 -10.64 -1.02 -5.63
N ALA A 112 -10.37 -0.39 -4.48
CA ALA A 112 -9.26 -0.78 -3.64
C ALA A 112 -9.39 -2.23 -3.12
N VAL A 113 -10.58 -2.63 -2.68
CA VAL A 113 -10.83 -4.02 -2.24
C VAL A 113 -10.63 -5.00 -3.39
N ARG A 114 -11.02 -4.65 -4.63
CA ARG A 114 -10.75 -5.48 -5.82
C ARG A 114 -9.26 -5.62 -6.10
N ILE A 115 -8.50 -4.53 -6.04
CA ILE A 115 -7.04 -4.56 -6.21
C ILE A 115 -6.40 -5.46 -5.15
N ILE A 116 -6.79 -5.31 -3.88
CA ILE A 116 -6.31 -6.13 -2.77
C ILE A 116 -6.66 -7.61 -2.99
N ALA A 117 -7.91 -7.90 -3.35
CA ALA A 117 -8.36 -9.27 -3.59
C ALA A 117 -7.60 -9.94 -4.74
N ASN A 118 -7.35 -9.20 -5.84
CA ASN A 118 -6.56 -9.68 -6.97
C ASN A 118 -5.10 -9.91 -6.56
N TRP A 119 -4.50 -8.99 -5.79
CA TRP A 119 -3.14 -9.13 -5.31
C TRP A 119 -2.98 -10.35 -4.39
N LEU A 120 -3.90 -10.55 -3.44
CA LEU A 120 -3.88 -11.72 -2.54
C LEU A 120 -3.94 -13.04 -3.32
N ARG A 121 -4.75 -13.14 -4.38
CA ARG A 121 -4.75 -14.33 -5.28
C ARG A 121 -3.40 -14.54 -5.93
N ARG A 122 -2.84 -13.47 -6.52
CA ARG A 122 -1.53 -13.53 -7.19
C ARG A 122 -0.40 -13.94 -6.24
N VAL A 123 -0.43 -13.53 -4.98
CA VAL A 123 0.60 -13.93 -4.01
C VAL A 123 0.61 -15.45 -3.80
N CYS A 124 -0.56 -16.09 -3.81
CA CYS A 124 -0.68 -17.54 -3.67
C CYS A 124 -0.25 -18.29 -4.94
N ASP A 125 -0.51 -17.72 -6.12
CA ASP A 125 -0.30 -18.41 -7.41
C ASP A 125 1.09 -18.19 -8.00
N SER A 126 1.80 -17.14 -7.57
CA SER A 126 3.08 -16.72 -8.16
C SER A 126 4.31 -17.36 -7.48
N PRO A 127 5.29 -17.85 -8.26
CA PRO A 127 6.54 -18.38 -7.70
C PRO A 127 7.34 -17.28 -7.00
N GLU A 128 7.38 -16.08 -7.57
CA GLU A 128 7.96 -14.88 -6.97
C GLU A 128 6.90 -14.11 -6.19
N PHE A 129 7.30 -13.38 -5.14
CA PHE A 129 6.37 -12.54 -4.41
C PHE A 129 5.98 -11.33 -5.28
N PRO A 130 4.71 -11.20 -5.71
CA PRO A 130 4.34 -10.16 -6.64
C PRO A 130 4.34 -8.80 -5.95
N THR A 131 4.98 -7.82 -6.59
CA THR A 131 4.81 -6.42 -6.21
C THR A 131 3.35 -6.03 -6.38
N MET A 132 2.84 -5.31 -5.40
CA MET A 132 1.50 -4.76 -5.44
C MET A 132 1.37 -3.72 -6.54
N VAL A 133 0.26 -3.79 -7.27
CA VAL A 133 -0.07 -2.78 -8.27
C VAL A 133 -0.61 -1.55 -7.54
N VAL A 134 0.25 -0.54 -7.38
CA VAL A 134 -0.16 0.77 -6.87
C VAL A 134 -0.63 1.62 -8.06
N PRO A 135 -1.88 2.13 -8.03
CA PRO A 135 -2.42 3.00 -9.07
C PRO A 135 -1.50 4.19 -9.36
N THR A 136 -1.44 4.60 -10.62
CA THR A 136 -0.67 5.78 -11.04
C THR A 136 -1.35 7.09 -10.60
N HIS A 137 -2.68 7.11 -10.57
CA HIS A 137 -3.45 8.25 -10.11
C HIS A 137 -3.40 8.36 -8.58
N LEU A 138 -2.87 9.48 -8.06
CA LEU A 138 -2.63 9.67 -6.63
C LEU A 138 -3.87 9.43 -5.77
N GLY A 139 -5.04 9.94 -6.20
CA GLY A 139 -6.28 9.76 -5.43
C GLY A 139 -6.68 8.29 -5.29
N GLU A 140 -6.41 7.46 -6.29
CA GLU A 140 -6.69 6.02 -6.22
C GLU A 140 -5.68 5.30 -5.33
N ALA A 141 -4.39 5.67 -5.43
CA ALA A 141 -3.34 5.15 -4.57
C ALA A 141 -3.60 5.47 -3.08
N LEU A 142 -4.08 6.69 -2.78
CA LEU A 142 -4.40 7.08 -1.41
C LEU A 142 -5.66 6.38 -0.88
N ARG A 143 -6.70 6.17 -1.72
CA ARG A 143 -7.85 5.33 -1.33
C ARG A 143 -7.46 3.88 -1.10
N LEU A 144 -6.56 3.35 -1.93
CA LEU A 144 -5.99 2.02 -1.77
C LEU A 144 -5.25 1.89 -0.44
N ARG A 145 -4.44 2.90 -0.10
CA ARG A 145 -3.76 3.02 1.19
C ARG A 145 -4.76 3.03 2.34
N LEU A 146 -5.75 3.93 2.31
CA LEU A 146 -6.73 4.08 3.37
C LEU A 146 -7.56 2.79 3.56
N THR A 147 -7.95 2.14 2.46
CA THR A 147 -8.65 0.85 2.49
C THR A 147 -7.77 -0.24 3.10
N GLY A 148 -6.52 -0.39 2.66
CA GLY A 148 -5.57 -1.34 3.23
C GLY A 148 -5.39 -1.13 4.74
N TRP A 149 -5.29 0.13 5.17
CA TRP A 149 -5.20 0.48 6.58
C TRP A 149 -6.45 0.08 7.38
N LYS A 150 -7.67 0.34 6.85
CA LYS A 150 -8.93 -0.08 7.49
C LYS A 150 -9.03 -1.60 7.62
N LEU A 151 -8.49 -2.31 6.63
CA LEU A 151 -8.37 -3.76 6.66
C LEU A 151 -7.17 -4.23 7.51
N GLY A 152 -6.46 -3.36 8.23
CA GLY A 152 -5.32 -3.74 9.08
C GLY A 152 -4.12 -4.27 8.30
N MET A 153 -3.94 -3.89 7.04
CA MET A 153 -2.83 -4.39 6.22
C MET A 153 -1.63 -3.43 6.29
N ASP A 154 -1.04 -3.25 7.48
CA ASP A 154 -0.03 -2.19 7.69
C ASP A 154 1.22 -2.34 6.81
N ARG A 155 1.73 -3.57 6.65
CA ARG A 155 2.88 -3.85 5.76
C ARG A 155 2.61 -3.52 4.29
N TYR A 156 1.34 -3.59 3.89
CA TYR A 156 0.89 -3.23 2.56
C TYR A 156 0.82 -1.70 2.42
N VAL A 157 0.29 -1.03 3.44
CA VAL A 157 0.21 0.42 3.52
C VAL A 157 1.60 1.05 3.45
N ASP A 158 2.60 0.49 4.16
CA ASP A 158 3.99 0.95 4.17
C ASP A 158 4.56 1.13 2.74
N HIS A 159 4.32 0.18 1.83
CA HIS A 159 4.84 0.26 0.46
C HIS A 159 4.28 1.45 -0.33
N ILE A 160 3.00 1.76 -0.14
CA ILE A 160 2.35 2.90 -0.80
C ILE A 160 2.89 4.21 -0.20
N GLU A 161 3.08 4.24 1.12
CA GLU A 161 3.66 5.38 1.83
C GLU A 161 5.08 5.68 1.38
N GLU A 162 5.96 4.67 1.34
CA GLU A 162 7.35 4.82 0.90
C GLU A 162 7.43 5.40 -0.52
N ARG A 163 6.59 4.92 -1.43
CA ARG A 163 6.52 5.43 -2.80
C ARG A 163 6.12 6.90 -2.82
N TYR A 164 5.12 7.29 -2.03
CA TYR A 164 4.69 8.69 -1.94
C TYR A 164 5.77 9.58 -1.31
N VAL A 165 6.32 9.18 -0.16
CA VAL A 165 7.34 9.91 0.60
C VAL A 165 8.58 10.16 -0.26
N LYS A 166 9.07 9.13 -0.96
CA LYS A 166 10.18 9.27 -1.90
C LYS A 166 9.81 10.21 -3.06
N GLY A 167 8.60 10.07 -3.60
CA GLY A 167 8.17 10.88 -4.73
C GLY A 167 7.91 12.35 -4.42
N ILE A 168 7.52 12.71 -3.19
CA ILE A 168 7.23 14.10 -2.80
C ILE A 168 8.49 14.89 -2.43
N ALA A 169 9.56 14.19 -2.02
CA ALA A 169 10.81 14.81 -1.53
C ALA A 169 11.41 15.82 -2.51
N ASP A 170 11.30 15.59 -3.83
CA ASP A 170 12.02 16.37 -4.84
C ASP A 170 11.10 17.23 -5.72
N ARG A 171 9.80 17.32 -5.43
CA ARG A 171 8.85 18.06 -6.28
C ARG A 171 7.98 19.03 -5.49
N VAL A 172 7.29 19.91 -6.22
CA VAL A 172 6.33 20.85 -5.63
C VAL A 172 4.93 20.25 -5.74
N PRO A 173 4.24 19.93 -4.63
CA PRO A 173 2.89 19.40 -4.68
C PRO A 173 1.91 20.39 -5.32
N THR A 174 0.83 19.85 -5.89
CA THR A 174 -0.30 20.67 -6.38
C THR A 174 -1.30 20.94 -5.25
N LEU A 175 -2.11 21.99 -5.37
CA LEU A 175 -3.18 22.25 -4.38
C LEU A 175 -4.20 21.10 -4.29
N ASN A 176 -4.47 20.43 -5.43
CA ASN A 176 -5.35 19.27 -5.45
C ASN A 176 -4.74 18.07 -4.72
N GLU A 177 -3.45 17.83 -4.88
CA GLU A 177 -2.74 16.80 -4.13
C GLU A 177 -2.77 17.05 -2.62
N ILE A 178 -2.58 18.30 -2.17
CA ILE A 178 -2.68 18.66 -0.75
C ILE A 178 -4.06 18.29 -0.21
N ARG A 179 -5.13 18.61 -0.95
CA ARG A 179 -6.51 18.21 -0.61
C ARG A 179 -6.66 16.70 -0.56
N LEU A 180 -6.24 15.99 -1.61
CA LEU A 180 -6.35 14.53 -1.69
C LEU A 180 -5.65 13.82 -0.53
N VAL A 181 -4.46 14.26 -0.14
CA VAL A 181 -3.73 13.69 1.01
C VAL A 181 -4.54 13.87 2.29
N ILE A 182 -5.13 15.04 2.50
CA ILE A 182 -5.96 15.28 3.67
C ILE A 182 -7.26 14.45 3.59
N ASP A 183 -7.96 14.45 2.47
CA ASP A 183 -9.22 13.70 2.36
C ASP A 183 -9.03 12.17 2.50
N ASN A 184 -7.81 11.65 2.30
CA ASN A 184 -7.51 10.21 2.30
C ASN A 184 -6.48 9.79 3.38
N THR A 185 -6.28 10.62 4.41
CA THR A 185 -5.45 10.27 5.59
C THR A 185 -6.26 10.50 6.86
N ARG A 186 -5.91 9.80 7.94
CA ARG A 186 -6.72 9.79 9.17
C ARG A 186 -6.68 11.14 9.87
N ALA A 187 -7.84 11.77 10.08
CA ALA A 187 -7.95 13.09 10.71
C ALA A 187 -7.27 13.19 12.09
N LYS A 188 -7.20 12.08 12.85
CA LYS A 188 -6.67 12.05 14.22
C LYS A 188 -5.15 11.82 14.35
N TYR A 189 -4.44 11.53 13.26
CA TYR A 189 -3.02 11.13 13.34
C TYR A 189 -2.13 12.17 12.66
N THR A 190 -1.44 12.97 13.46
CA THR A 190 -0.42 13.92 13.00
C THR A 190 0.87 13.21 12.54
N ASN A 191 1.12 12.00 13.05
CA ASN A 191 2.30 11.19 12.70
C ASN A 191 2.09 10.27 11.47
N ASP A 192 1.06 10.52 10.66
CA ASP A 192 0.87 9.81 9.40
C ASP A 192 2.03 10.15 8.43
N LYS A 193 2.79 9.15 7.96
CA LYS A 193 4.02 9.37 7.17
C LYS A 193 3.78 10.20 5.90
N VAL A 194 2.61 10.05 5.26
CA VAL A 194 2.24 10.81 4.06
C VAL A 194 1.97 12.26 4.40
N VAL A 195 1.28 12.51 5.52
CA VAL A 195 0.98 13.86 6.01
C VAL A 195 2.26 14.57 6.45
N VAL A 196 3.12 13.92 7.23
CA VAL A 196 4.42 14.46 7.68
C VAL A 196 5.31 14.81 6.49
N ALA A 197 5.47 13.89 5.53
CA ALA A 197 6.30 14.15 4.35
C ALA A 197 5.77 15.33 3.51
N LEU A 198 4.45 15.44 3.36
CA LEU A 198 3.84 16.59 2.68
C LEU A 198 4.04 17.89 3.47
N ALA A 199 3.80 17.87 4.79
CA ALA A 199 3.95 19.03 5.66
C ALA A 199 5.37 19.59 5.63
N ASN A 200 6.36 18.72 5.81
CA ASN A 200 7.77 19.10 5.79
C ASN A 200 8.18 19.63 4.42
N ARG A 201 7.71 18.99 3.34
CA ARG A 201 7.99 19.48 1.98
C ARG A 201 7.38 20.87 1.73
N LEU A 202 6.13 21.11 2.14
CA LEU A 202 5.50 22.42 1.99
C LEU A 202 6.22 23.49 2.82
N SER A 203 6.54 23.19 4.07
CA SER A 203 7.27 24.08 4.96
C SER A 203 8.63 24.46 4.37
N TYR A 204 9.40 23.46 3.92
CA TYR A 204 10.67 23.67 3.22
C TYR A 204 10.51 24.60 2.00
N LEU A 205 9.56 24.31 1.12
CA LEU A 205 9.38 25.08 -0.11
C LEU A 205 8.99 26.55 0.16
N CYS A 206 8.18 26.80 1.19
CA CYS A 206 7.76 28.15 1.57
C CYS A 206 8.86 28.91 2.32
N LEU A 207 9.49 28.31 3.34
CA LEU A 207 10.50 28.96 4.18
C LEU A 207 11.77 29.33 3.41
N TYR A 208 12.17 28.51 2.45
CA TYR A 208 13.39 28.71 1.66
C TYR A 208 13.09 29.27 0.26
N GLU A 209 11.90 29.82 0.05
CA GLU A 209 11.48 30.50 -1.19
C GLU A 209 11.69 29.68 -2.48
N LYS A 210 11.61 28.34 -2.38
CA LYS A 210 11.82 27.42 -3.51
C LYS A 210 10.63 27.35 -4.48
N VAL A 211 9.64 28.22 -4.29
CA VAL A 211 8.48 28.38 -5.18
C VAL A 211 8.11 29.86 -5.34
N PRO A 212 7.47 30.26 -6.46
CA PRO A 212 7.08 31.65 -6.67
C PRO A 212 6.13 32.19 -5.59
N PRO A 213 6.19 33.49 -5.23
CA PRO A 213 5.37 34.08 -4.16
C PRO A 213 3.85 33.89 -4.35
N GLY A 214 3.37 33.89 -5.60
CA GLY A 214 1.96 33.61 -5.89
C GLY A 214 1.52 32.21 -5.47
N LYS A 215 2.43 31.22 -5.54
CA LYS A 215 2.17 29.84 -5.12
C LYS A 215 2.23 29.70 -3.61
N VAL A 216 3.16 30.39 -2.94
CA VAL A 216 3.22 30.48 -1.47
C VAL A 216 1.88 30.98 -0.93
N ARG A 217 1.39 32.12 -1.43
CA ARG A 217 0.09 32.69 -1.01
C ARG A 217 -1.09 31.74 -1.24
N ALA A 218 -1.07 30.98 -2.33
CA ALA A 218 -2.12 30.00 -2.63
C ALA A 218 -2.08 28.81 -1.66
N ILE A 219 -0.88 28.35 -1.27
CA ILE A 219 -0.69 27.32 -0.25
C ILE A 219 -1.13 27.86 1.12
N GLU A 220 -0.66 29.03 1.54
CA GLU A 220 -1.04 29.65 2.82
C GLU A 220 -2.56 29.82 2.95
N ARG A 221 -3.23 30.29 1.89
CA ARG A 221 -4.69 30.41 1.86
C ARG A 221 -5.38 29.07 2.05
N LEU A 222 -4.87 28.01 1.42
CA LEU A 222 -5.39 26.66 1.61
C LEU A 222 -5.18 26.17 3.05
N LEU A 223 -3.98 26.37 3.61
CA LEU A 223 -3.62 25.94 4.95
C LEU A 223 -4.30 26.74 6.07
N ALA A 224 -4.93 27.87 5.74
CA ALA A 224 -5.75 28.64 6.66
C ALA A 224 -7.13 27.99 6.93
N GLU A 225 -7.59 27.05 6.10
CA GLU A 225 -8.83 26.32 6.39
C GLU A 225 -8.59 25.28 7.51
N GLU A 226 -9.51 25.20 8.48
CA GLU A 226 -9.41 24.37 9.70
C GLU A 226 -9.06 22.89 9.42
N LYS A 227 -9.59 22.32 8.32
CA LYS A 227 -9.32 20.93 7.96
C LYS A 227 -7.83 20.63 7.66
N PHE A 228 -7.00 21.65 7.45
CA PHE A 228 -5.56 21.53 7.22
C PHE A 228 -4.71 21.76 8.47
N ASP A 229 -5.30 22.02 9.63
CA ASP A 229 -4.58 22.28 10.89
C ASP A 229 -3.58 21.18 11.21
N ARG A 230 -3.96 19.93 10.97
CA ARG A 230 -3.08 18.78 11.17
C ARG A 230 -1.87 18.75 10.25
N LEU A 231 -1.95 19.34 9.06
CA LEU A 231 -0.79 19.44 8.17
C LEU A 231 0.21 20.45 8.73
N ARG A 232 -0.28 21.55 9.30
CA ARG A 232 0.54 22.52 10.02
C ARG A 232 1.17 21.90 11.26
N ALA A 233 0.40 21.14 12.04
CA ALA A 233 0.87 20.46 13.24
C ALA A 233 1.82 19.28 12.97
N ALA A 234 1.84 18.74 11.75
CA ALA A 234 2.70 17.63 11.36
C ALA A 234 4.10 18.06 10.89
N VAL A 235 4.39 19.37 10.85
CA VAL A 235 5.71 19.87 10.49
C VAL A 235 6.73 19.46 11.57
N GLN A 236 7.85 18.91 11.12
CA GLN A 236 9.00 18.53 11.92
C GLN A 236 10.19 19.39 11.49
N GLU A 237 10.55 20.37 12.32
CA GLU A 237 11.53 21.41 11.99
C GLU A 237 12.92 20.84 11.69
N ASP A 238 13.32 19.77 12.40
CA ASP A 238 14.56 19.04 12.19
C ASP A 238 14.63 18.43 10.78
N GLN A 239 13.53 17.83 10.30
CA GLN A 239 13.46 17.29 8.94
C GLN A 239 13.50 18.40 7.88
N VAL A 240 12.82 19.53 8.13
CA VAL A 240 12.84 20.70 7.24
C VAL A 240 14.25 21.28 7.14
N ALA A 241 14.96 21.43 8.26
CA ALA A 241 16.35 21.85 8.28
C ALA A 241 17.27 20.87 7.53
N ALA A 242 17.08 19.55 7.73
CA ALA A 242 17.84 18.53 7.02
C ALA A 242 17.58 18.51 5.50
N MET A 243 16.41 18.99 5.03
CA MET A 243 16.17 19.19 3.59
C MET A 243 16.99 20.38 3.06
N ALA A 244 17.04 21.49 3.80
CA ALA A 244 17.80 22.67 3.40
C ALA A 244 19.31 22.44 3.35
N GLU A 245 19.87 21.73 4.34
CA GLU A 245 21.30 21.39 4.34
C GLU A 245 21.69 20.47 3.17
N ARG A 246 20.82 19.52 2.81
CA ARG A 246 21.03 18.67 1.61
C ARG A 246 21.05 19.49 0.32
N ASP A 247 20.19 20.50 0.20
CA ASP A 247 20.12 21.35 -0.98
C ASP A 247 21.35 22.26 -1.09
N LYS A 248 21.81 22.85 0.02
CA LYS A 248 23.06 23.63 0.05
C LYS A 248 24.27 22.81 -0.40
N GLY A 249 24.43 21.60 0.12
CA GLY A 249 25.51 20.71 -0.29
C GLY A 249 25.44 20.33 -1.77
N ALA A 250 24.23 20.21 -2.34
CA ALA A 250 24.05 19.98 -3.77
C ALA A 250 24.44 21.19 -4.62
N GLU A 251 24.08 22.41 -4.19
CA GLU A 251 24.46 23.66 -4.86
C GLU A 251 25.98 23.88 -4.87
N GLU A 252 26.67 23.56 -3.77
CA GLU A 252 28.13 23.61 -3.66
C GLU A 252 28.81 22.62 -4.63
N LEU A 253 28.31 21.39 -4.72
CA LEU A 253 28.82 20.38 -5.65
C LEU A 253 28.64 20.80 -7.11
N VAL A 254 27.49 21.38 -7.48
CA VAL A 254 27.26 21.89 -8.85
C VAL A 254 28.23 23.01 -9.18
N THR A 255 28.45 23.94 -8.24
CA THR A 255 29.40 25.05 -8.41
C THR A 255 30.82 24.53 -8.58
N TRP A 256 31.22 23.54 -7.79
CA TRP A 256 32.53 22.91 -7.87
C TRP A 256 32.74 22.16 -9.20
N VAL A 257 31.75 21.39 -9.67
CA VAL A 257 31.80 20.71 -10.98
C VAL A 257 31.87 21.71 -12.12
N ALA A 258 31.12 22.82 -12.06
CA ALA A 258 31.19 23.89 -13.05
C ALA A 258 32.58 24.53 -13.08
N HIS A 259 33.21 24.73 -11.91
CA HIS A 259 34.56 25.26 -11.81
C HIS A 259 35.60 24.31 -12.44
N ILE A 260 35.49 22.99 -12.20
CA ILE A 260 36.37 21.99 -12.84
C ILE A 260 36.23 22.01 -14.36
N LYS A 261 34.99 21.95 -14.88
CA LYS A 261 34.74 21.95 -16.34
C LYS A 261 35.23 23.22 -17.03
N ASN A 262 35.23 24.36 -16.34
CA ASN A 262 35.79 25.59 -16.88
C ASN A 262 37.33 25.57 -16.86
N ARG A 263 37.95 24.91 -15.87
CA ARG A 263 39.41 24.78 -15.78
C ARG A 263 40.00 23.97 -16.95
N ASP A 264 39.33 22.91 -17.38
CA ASP A 264 39.77 22.07 -18.50
C ASP A 264 39.66 22.77 -19.87
N LYS A 265 38.75 23.74 -20.02
CA LYS A 265 38.64 24.56 -21.24
C LYS A 265 39.80 25.54 -21.45
N TYR A 266 40.58 25.84 -20.42
CA TYR A 266 41.75 26.71 -20.52
C TYR A 266 43.06 25.94 -20.68
N LEU A 267 43.00 24.60 -20.72
CA LEU A 267 44.16 23.70 -20.89
C LEU A 267 44.17 23.01 -22.26
N SER A 268 43.25 23.37 -23.15
CA SER A 268 43.18 22.97 -24.57
C SER A 268 43.39 24.17 -25.49
#